data_AF-A0A2V7HPP9-F1
#
_entry.id   AF-A0A2V7HPP9-F1
#
_cell.length_a   1.000
_cell.length_b   1.000
_cell.length_c   1.000
_cell.angle_alpha   90.00
_cell.angle_beta   90.00
_cell.angle_gamma   90.00
#
_symmetry.space_group_name_H-M   'P 1'
#
loop_
_entity.id
_entity.type
_entity.pdbx_description
1 polymer ?
#
loop_
_entity_poly.entity_id
_entity_poly.type
_entity_poly.pdbx_seq_one_letter_code
_entity_poly.pdbx_strand_id
1 'polypeptide(L)'
;MDESDNTARREDDEALASTRYPTSARLLAAIHRGDEAAIRELFLLYAPLLRDQASRMSIGPGERDEFVTTVLDDVVLHLMEHQIAPRHLTRYLIASLRNRARNWHRDSLRRESARERSYSDPGGSQQRIVAECHSEYGLRASLPSQSDVSFPVRASIAKLAERAVLELTQGDTVMMICLGRHMPLREIAEQLGISYPTARVRLHRLRERFRKLTLEHMRSLKTDEREELERFFRRADVSLTQKSAAQRQEKTDGQA
;
A
#
# COMPACT_ATOMS: atom_id res chain seq x y z
N MET A 1 7.49 -24.93 -32.69
CA MET A 1 6.52 -25.37 -31.66
C MET A 1 6.35 -24.30 -30.58
N ASP A 2 6.17 -23.03 -30.95
CA ASP A 2 6.05 -21.89 -30.00
C ASP A 2 4.78 -21.04 -30.22
N GLU A 3 4.00 -21.31 -31.28
CA GLU A 3 2.77 -20.56 -31.56
C GLU A 3 1.58 -21.02 -30.71
N SER A 4 1.53 -22.30 -30.35
CA SER A 4 0.40 -22.90 -29.61
C SER A 4 0.28 -22.43 -28.16
N ASP A 5 1.40 -22.05 -27.54
CA ASP A 5 1.41 -21.53 -26.18
C ASP A 5 0.98 -20.05 -26.16
N ASN A 6 1.24 -19.29 -27.24
CA ASN A 6 0.90 -17.86 -27.32
C ASN A 6 -0.59 -17.59 -27.62
N THR A 7 -1.26 -18.53 -28.30
CA THR A 7 -2.72 -18.49 -28.53
C THR A 7 -3.52 -18.80 -27.26
N ALA A 8 -3.17 -19.87 -26.54
CA ALA A 8 -3.80 -20.20 -25.26
C ALA A 8 -3.60 -19.10 -24.20
N ARG A 9 -2.45 -18.40 -24.24
CA ARG A 9 -2.14 -17.27 -23.35
C ARG A 9 -2.93 -15.99 -23.64
N ARG A 10 -3.55 -15.86 -24.82
CA ARG A 10 -4.45 -14.74 -25.19
C ARG A 10 -5.91 -15.05 -24.84
N GLU A 11 -6.32 -16.31 -24.94
CA GLU A 11 -7.69 -16.78 -24.75
C GLU A 11 -8.21 -16.56 -23.32
N ASP A 12 -7.37 -16.73 -22.29
CA ASP A 12 -7.76 -16.56 -20.87
C ASP A 12 -8.18 -15.12 -20.51
N ASP A 13 -7.59 -14.09 -21.12
CA ASP A 13 -7.93 -12.68 -20.88
C ASP A 13 -9.06 -12.18 -21.82
N GLU A 14 -9.27 -12.83 -22.97
CA GLU A 14 -10.38 -12.53 -23.90
C GLU A 14 -11.73 -13.13 -23.43
N ALA A 15 -11.70 -14.18 -22.61
CA ALA A 15 -12.91 -14.83 -22.08
C ALA A 15 -13.77 -13.95 -21.15
N LEU A 16 -13.18 -12.87 -20.60
CA LEU A 16 -13.85 -11.90 -19.72
C LEU A 16 -14.03 -10.53 -20.39
N ALA A 17 -14.23 -10.50 -21.70
CA ALA A 17 -14.44 -9.26 -22.44
C ALA A 17 -15.86 -8.69 -22.25
N SER A 18 -15.96 -7.36 -22.18
CA SER A 18 -17.23 -6.63 -22.19
C SER A 18 -17.54 -6.12 -23.59
N THR A 19 -18.83 -5.98 -23.94
CA THR A 19 -19.25 -5.32 -25.19
C THR A 19 -18.76 -3.87 -25.29
N ARG A 20 -18.61 -3.18 -24.15
CA ARG A 20 -18.12 -1.79 -24.08
C ARG A 20 -16.60 -1.69 -24.12
N TYR A 21 -15.92 -2.70 -23.57
CA TYR A 21 -14.46 -2.81 -23.55
C TYR A 21 -14.04 -4.19 -24.03
N PRO A 22 -13.96 -4.40 -25.37
CA PRO A 22 -13.78 -5.72 -25.95
C PRO A 22 -12.38 -6.31 -25.71
N THR A 23 -11.44 -5.50 -25.23
CA THR A 23 -10.10 -5.97 -24.86
C THR A 23 -9.69 -5.38 -23.52
N SER A 24 -8.88 -6.14 -22.77
CA SER A 24 -8.29 -5.70 -21.50
C SER A 24 -7.48 -4.41 -21.66
N ALA A 25 -6.77 -4.24 -22.78
CA ALA A 25 -6.03 -3.02 -23.09
C ALA A 25 -6.92 -1.77 -23.19
N ARG A 26 -8.12 -1.89 -23.81
CA ARG A 26 -9.06 -0.76 -23.91
C ARG A 26 -9.69 -0.43 -22.56
N LEU A 27 -10.00 -1.46 -21.76
CA LEU A 27 -10.47 -1.30 -20.39
C LEU A 27 -9.43 -0.55 -19.54
N LEU A 28 -8.16 -0.98 -19.58
CA LEU A 28 -7.06 -0.37 -18.85
C LEU A 28 -6.81 1.09 -19.28
N ALA A 29 -6.82 1.37 -20.59
CA ALA A 29 -6.67 2.74 -21.09
C ALA A 29 -7.78 3.69 -20.60
N ALA A 30 -9.01 3.19 -20.44
CA ALA A 30 -10.11 3.97 -19.88
C ALA A 30 -9.97 4.15 -18.36
N ILE A 31 -9.52 3.12 -17.64
CA ILE A 31 -9.21 3.20 -16.20
C ILE A 31 -8.09 4.21 -15.93
N HIS A 32 -7.03 4.25 -16.75
CA HIS A 32 -5.95 5.22 -16.61
C HIS A 32 -6.44 6.68 -16.71
N ARG A 33 -7.56 6.91 -17.41
CA ARG A 33 -8.22 8.23 -17.51
C ARG A 33 -9.24 8.49 -16.40
N GLY A 34 -9.46 7.53 -15.50
CA GLY A 34 -10.46 7.63 -14.44
C GLY A 34 -11.91 7.49 -14.91
N ASP A 35 -12.14 6.83 -16.05
CA ASP A 35 -13.50 6.58 -16.53
C ASP A 35 -14.26 5.66 -15.57
N GLU A 36 -15.26 6.20 -14.88
CA GLU A 36 -16.06 5.46 -13.92
C GLU A 36 -16.78 4.25 -14.53
N ALA A 37 -17.18 4.33 -15.79
CA ALA A 37 -17.83 3.21 -16.47
C ALA A 37 -16.86 2.06 -16.67
N ALA A 38 -15.59 2.35 -16.96
CA ALA A 38 -14.54 1.34 -17.07
C ALA A 38 -14.21 0.71 -15.70
N ILE A 39 -14.19 1.51 -14.64
CA ILE A 39 -14.00 1.01 -13.27
C ILE A 39 -15.15 0.07 -12.90
N ARG A 40 -16.41 0.47 -13.12
CA ARG A 40 -17.56 -0.40 -12.87
C ARG A 40 -17.48 -1.70 -13.65
N GLU A 41 -17.08 -1.65 -14.92
CA GLU A 41 -16.94 -2.85 -15.74
C GLU A 41 -15.87 -3.81 -15.21
N LEU A 42 -14.73 -3.28 -14.76
CA LEU A 42 -13.69 -4.08 -14.12
C LEU A 42 -14.24 -4.86 -12.91
N PHE A 43 -15.04 -4.21 -12.07
CA PHE A 43 -15.67 -4.87 -10.93
C PHE A 43 -16.65 -5.96 -11.35
N LEU A 44 -17.50 -5.69 -12.34
CA LEU A 44 -18.48 -6.66 -12.81
C LEU A 44 -17.81 -7.92 -13.39
N LEU A 45 -16.75 -7.74 -14.18
CA LEU A 45 -16.04 -8.84 -14.84
C LEU A 45 -15.20 -9.66 -13.86
N TYR A 46 -14.45 -8.99 -12.98
CA TYR A 46 -13.41 -9.67 -12.19
C TYR A 46 -13.79 -9.98 -10.75
N ALA A 47 -14.79 -9.31 -10.15
CA ALA A 47 -15.18 -9.61 -8.77
C ALA A 47 -15.65 -11.07 -8.59
N PRO A 48 -16.47 -11.68 -9.48
CA PRO A 48 -16.86 -13.09 -9.34
C PRO A 48 -15.66 -14.05 -9.33
N LEU A 49 -14.71 -13.85 -10.26
CA LEU A 49 -13.49 -14.65 -10.34
C LEU A 49 -12.66 -14.54 -9.05
N LEU A 50 -12.49 -13.32 -8.54
CA LEU A 50 -11.72 -13.09 -7.32
C LEU A 50 -12.42 -13.63 -6.08
N ARG A 51 -13.77 -13.65 -6.03
CA ARG A 51 -14.53 -14.30 -4.95
C ARG A 51 -14.31 -15.81 -4.95
N ASP A 52 -14.33 -16.45 -6.11
CA ASP A 52 -14.04 -17.88 -6.23
C ASP A 52 -12.61 -18.17 -5.75
N GLN A 53 -11.63 -17.37 -6.17
CA GLN A 53 -10.25 -17.52 -5.68
C GLN A 53 -10.11 -17.24 -4.19
N ALA A 54 -10.79 -16.23 -3.64
CA ALA A 54 -10.79 -15.95 -2.21
C ALA A 54 -11.38 -17.12 -1.40
N SER A 55 -12.43 -17.77 -1.92
CA SER A 55 -12.99 -18.98 -1.34
C SER A 55 -11.98 -20.13 -1.29
N ARG A 56 -11.23 -20.35 -2.38
CA ARG A 56 -10.15 -21.36 -2.43
C ARG A 56 -8.99 -21.07 -1.48
N MET A 57 -8.85 -19.82 -1.05
CA MET A 57 -7.87 -19.37 -0.07
C MET A 57 -8.39 -19.40 1.38
N SER A 58 -9.54 -20.05 1.61
CA SER A 58 -10.18 -20.18 2.94
C SER A 58 -10.58 -18.85 3.59
N ILE A 59 -10.78 -17.79 2.80
CA ILE A 59 -11.35 -16.53 3.32
C ILE A 59 -12.83 -16.76 3.62
N GLY A 60 -13.30 -16.32 4.80
CA GLY A 60 -14.67 -16.54 5.27
C GLY A 60 -15.72 -15.85 4.39
N PRO A 61 -16.92 -16.42 4.21
CA PRO A 61 -17.94 -15.88 3.31
C PRO A 61 -18.37 -14.45 3.64
N GLY A 62 -18.38 -14.07 4.93
CA GLY A 62 -18.68 -12.69 5.37
C GLY A 62 -17.59 -11.66 5.01
N GLU A 63 -16.34 -12.11 4.80
CA GLU A 63 -15.19 -11.24 4.51
C GLU A 63 -14.85 -11.20 3.02
N ARG A 64 -15.28 -12.20 2.23
CA ARG A 64 -14.92 -12.35 0.81
C ARG A 64 -15.26 -11.13 -0.03
N ASP A 65 -16.49 -10.65 0.06
CA ASP A 65 -16.95 -9.52 -0.76
C ASP A 65 -16.17 -8.26 -0.45
N GLU A 66 -15.91 -8.01 0.84
CA GLU A 66 -15.09 -6.90 1.30
C GLU A 66 -13.65 -7.03 0.82
N PHE A 67 -13.07 -8.22 0.94
CA PHE A 67 -11.69 -8.50 0.58
C PHE A 67 -11.46 -8.27 -0.91
N VAL A 68 -12.36 -8.80 -1.75
CA VAL A 68 -12.32 -8.66 -3.21
C VAL A 68 -12.54 -7.22 -3.63
N THR A 69 -13.56 -6.57 -3.07
CA THR A 69 -13.85 -5.15 -3.37
C THR A 69 -12.60 -4.34 -3.13
N THR A 70 -11.93 -4.54 -1.99
CA THR A 70 -10.74 -3.78 -1.65
C THR A 70 -9.55 -4.04 -2.59
N VAL A 71 -9.31 -5.28 -3.00
CA VAL A 71 -8.23 -5.58 -3.95
C VAL A 71 -8.45 -4.85 -5.26
N LEU A 72 -9.66 -4.92 -5.81
CA LEU A 72 -9.99 -4.25 -7.08
C LEU A 72 -9.82 -2.75 -6.96
N ASP A 73 -10.30 -2.21 -5.85
CA ASP A 73 -10.13 -0.83 -5.45
C ASP A 73 -8.65 -0.40 -5.43
N ASP A 74 -7.77 -1.17 -4.79
CA ASP A 74 -6.33 -0.86 -4.67
C ASP A 74 -5.64 -0.95 -6.03
N VAL A 75 -6.06 -1.90 -6.86
CA VAL A 75 -5.57 -2.04 -8.23
C VAL A 75 -6.01 -0.86 -9.10
N VAL A 76 -7.25 -0.40 -9.02
CA VAL A 76 -7.73 0.76 -9.77
C VAL A 76 -6.91 2.00 -9.43
N LEU A 77 -6.70 2.28 -8.14
CA LEU A 77 -5.85 3.41 -7.73
C LEU A 77 -4.43 3.28 -8.28
N HIS A 78 -3.82 2.09 -8.16
CA HIS A 78 -2.46 1.85 -8.65
C HIS A 78 -2.35 2.04 -10.18
N LEU A 79 -3.34 1.57 -10.94
CA LEU A 79 -3.39 1.73 -12.39
C LEU A 79 -3.53 3.21 -12.77
N MET A 80 -4.42 3.96 -12.10
CA MET A 80 -4.59 5.40 -12.35
C MET A 80 -3.31 6.19 -12.08
N GLU A 81 -2.59 5.84 -11.02
CA GLU A 81 -1.41 6.60 -10.57
C GLU A 81 -0.16 6.33 -11.42
N HIS A 82 0.18 5.06 -11.66
CA HIS A 82 1.44 4.72 -12.32
C HIS A 82 1.32 4.54 -13.82
N GLN A 83 0.11 4.36 -14.35
CA GLN A 83 -0.17 4.12 -15.76
C GLN A 83 0.64 2.94 -16.36
N ILE A 84 1.02 1.98 -15.50
CA ILE A 84 1.69 0.75 -15.91
C ILE A 84 0.62 -0.30 -16.17
N ALA A 85 0.35 -0.56 -17.45
CA ALA A 85 -0.58 -1.61 -17.84
C ALA A 85 0.05 -3.00 -17.62
N PRO A 86 -0.55 -3.88 -16.80
CA PRO A 86 -0.10 -5.25 -16.70
C PRO A 86 -0.31 -5.97 -18.05
N ARG A 87 0.64 -6.83 -18.42
CA ARG A 87 0.54 -7.62 -19.66
C ARG A 87 -0.66 -8.59 -19.63
N HIS A 88 -0.99 -9.09 -18.44
CA HIS A 88 -2.11 -10.00 -18.21
C HIS A 88 -2.90 -9.56 -16.98
N LEU A 89 -4.10 -9.01 -17.21
CA LEU A 89 -4.88 -8.38 -16.15
C LEU A 89 -5.38 -9.43 -15.14
N THR A 90 -5.86 -10.57 -15.62
CA THR A 90 -6.37 -11.65 -14.76
C THR A 90 -5.29 -12.17 -13.81
N ARG A 91 -4.11 -12.50 -14.34
CA ARG A 91 -2.98 -13.00 -13.51
C ARG A 91 -2.50 -11.95 -12.52
N TYR A 92 -2.47 -10.68 -12.95
CA TYR A 92 -2.11 -9.58 -12.07
C TYR A 92 -3.11 -9.43 -10.90
N LEU A 93 -4.41 -9.48 -11.17
CA LEU A 93 -5.45 -9.40 -10.14
C LEU A 93 -5.38 -10.57 -9.14
N ILE A 94 -5.19 -11.80 -9.63
CA ILE A 94 -5.02 -12.98 -8.77
C ILE A 94 -3.75 -12.85 -7.92
N ALA A 95 -2.65 -12.34 -8.49
CA ALA A 95 -1.42 -12.10 -7.73
C ALA A 95 -1.61 -11.03 -6.64
N SER A 96 -2.33 -9.94 -6.95
CA SER A 96 -2.69 -8.89 -6.00
C SER A 96 -3.57 -9.42 -4.86
N LEU A 97 -4.56 -10.27 -5.17
CA LEU A 97 -5.39 -10.97 -4.18
C LEU A 97 -4.53 -11.83 -3.24
N ARG A 98 -3.62 -12.63 -3.79
CA ARG A 98 -2.71 -13.48 -3.00
C ARG A 98 -1.77 -12.66 -2.11
N ASN A 99 -1.22 -11.58 -2.63
CA ASN A 99 -0.35 -10.69 -1.86
C ASN A 99 -1.12 -10.03 -0.72
N ARG A 100 -2.36 -9.59 -0.97
CA ARG A 100 -3.22 -9.06 0.08
C ARG A 100 -3.50 -10.10 1.15
N ALA A 101 -3.77 -11.36 0.78
CA ALA A 101 -4.09 -12.40 1.76
C ALA A 101 -2.91 -12.71 2.66
N ARG A 102 -1.69 -12.74 2.09
CA ARG A 102 -0.46 -12.85 2.88
C ARG A 102 -0.27 -11.67 3.83
N ASN A 103 -0.52 -10.45 3.36
CA ASN A 103 -0.41 -9.25 4.21
C ASN A 103 -1.45 -9.25 5.31
N TRP A 104 -2.70 -9.62 5.00
CA TRP A 104 -3.77 -9.72 5.98
C TRP A 104 -3.48 -10.77 7.05
N HIS A 105 -2.97 -11.96 6.68
CA HIS A 105 -2.55 -12.96 7.65
C HIS A 105 -1.40 -12.44 8.54
N ARG A 106 -0.39 -11.80 7.94
CA ARG A 106 0.70 -11.17 8.71
C ARG A 106 0.19 -10.06 9.64
N ASP A 107 -0.73 -9.22 9.19
CA ASP A 107 -1.29 -8.13 10.00
C ASP A 107 -2.20 -8.67 11.11
N SER A 108 -2.94 -9.75 10.87
CA SER A 108 -3.69 -10.46 11.92
C SER A 108 -2.76 -11.05 12.98
N LEU A 109 -1.68 -11.71 12.58
CA LEU A 109 -0.66 -12.21 13.51
C LEU A 109 0.02 -11.08 14.30
N ARG A 110 0.33 -9.96 13.64
CA ARG A 110 0.88 -8.77 14.32
C ARG A 110 -0.10 -8.17 15.32
N ARG A 111 -1.39 -8.10 14.98
CA ARG A 111 -2.44 -7.65 15.91
C ARG A 111 -2.56 -8.57 17.11
N GLU A 112 -2.55 -9.89 16.89
CA GLU A 112 -2.60 -10.89 17.95
C GLU A 112 -1.37 -10.79 18.86
N SER A 113 -0.17 -10.73 18.27
CA SER A 113 1.07 -10.49 19.03
C SER A 113 1.08 -9.16 19.79
N ALA A 114 0.53 -8.09 19.21
CA ALA A 114 0.41 -6.79 19.89
C ALA A 114 -0.58 -6.86 21.07
N ARG A 115 -1.70 -7.57 20.90
CA ARG A 115 -2.66 -7.84 21.98
C ARG A 115 -2.05 -8.71 23.07
N GLU A 116 -1.43 -9.84 22.74
CA GLU A 116 -0.76 -10.71 23.70
C GLU A 116 0.33 -9.96 24.50
N ARG A 117 1.13 -9.12 23.83
CA ARG A 117 2.14 -8.27 24.49
C ARG A 117 1.54 -7.19 25.40
N SER A 118 0.33 -6.70 25.14
CA SER A 118 -0.37 -5.80 26.05
C SER A 118 -0.78 -6.51 27.37
N TYR A 119 -0.98 -7.83 27.31
CA TYR A 119 -1.31 -8.66 28.47
C TYR A 119 -0.09 -9.25 29.18
N SER A 120 1.00 -9.54 28.47
CA SER A 120 2.25 -10.05 29.06
C SER A 120 3.12 -8.90 29.60
N ASP A 121 3.25 -8.83 30.92
CA ASP A 121 4.09 -7.88 31.65
C ASP A 121 5.58 -8.29 31.60
N PRO A 122 6.51 -7.48 31.06
CA PRO A 122 7.92 -7.58 31.41
C PRO A 122 8.22 -6.54 32.50
N GLY A 123 7.73 -6.80 33.71
CA GLY A 123 8.14 -6.09 34.92
C GLY A 123 7.35 -4.83 35.26
N GLY A 124 6.23 -5.03 35.95
CA GLY A 124 5.84 -4.28 37.14
C GLY A 124 6.08 -2.77 37.11
N SER A 125 5.66 -2.08 36.06
CA SER A 125 5.64 -0.61 36.06
C SER A 125 4.57 -0.07 35.11
N GLN A 126 4.14 1.17 35.38
CA GLN A 126 3.02 1.90 34.76
C GLN A 126 3.14 2.17 33.23
N GLN A 127 3.93 1.38 32.49
CA GLN A 127 4.22 1.57 31.06
C GLN A 127 3.28 0.80 30.11
N ARG A 128 2.25 0.11 30.63
CA ARG A 128 1.25 -0.66 29.86
C ARG A 128 0.57 0.15 28.76
N ILE A 129 0.16 1.38 29.08
CA ILE A 129 -0.62 2.25 28.18
C ILE A 129 0.25 2.80 27.03
N VAL A 130 1.55 2.91 27.26
CA VAL A 130 2.50 3.46 26.29
C VAL A 130 2.82 2.43 25.20
N ALA A 131 2.98 1.15 25.57
CA ALA A 131 3.27 0.08 24.61
C ALA A 131 2.17 -0.12 23.55
N GLU A 132 0.90 0.09 23.91
CA GLU A 132 -0.25 0.00 22.99
C GLU A 132 -0.29 1.10 21.92
N CYS A 133 0.52 2.15 22.08
CA CYS A 133 0.54 3.31 21.20
C CYS A 133 1.76 3.33 20.25
N HIS A 134 2.70 2.39 20.41
CA HIS A 134 3.91 2.34 19.60
C HIS A 134 3.88 1.17 18.61
N SER A 135 4.39 1.41 17.41
CA SER A 135 4.60 0.34 16.43
C SER A 135 5.61 -0.68 16.98
N GLU A 136 5.52 -1.94 16.52
CA GLU A 136 6.50 -2.98 16.88
C GLU A 136 7.94 -2.55 16.60
N TYR A 137 8.14 -1.76 15.53
CA TYR A 137 9.41 -1.13 15.23
C TYR A 137 9.83 -0.13 16.32
N GLY A 138 8.93 0.74 16.77
CA GLY A 138 9.19 1.70 17.85
C GLY A 138 9.63 1.02 19.14
N LEU A 139 8.95 -0.08 19.52
CA LEU A 139 9.31 -0.88 20.68
C LEU A 139 10.67 -1.59 20.53
N ARG A 140 10.95 -2.12 19.33
CA ARG A 140 12.24 -2.76 19.03
C ARG A 140 13.40 -1.75 18.99
N ALA A 141 13.14 -0.52 18.51
CA ALA A 141 14.11 0.56 18.46
C ALA A 141 14.37 1.19 19.84
N SER A 142 13.40 1.14 20.76
CA SER A 142 13.54 1.64 22.14
C SER A 142 14.21 0.65 23.08
N LEU A 143 14.29 -0.64 22.72
CA LEU A 143 15.06 -1.61 23.47
C LEU A 143 16.56 -1.27 23.33
N PRO A 144 17.31 -1.11 24.44
CA PRO A 144 18.74 -0.83 24.38
C PRO A 144 19.47 -2.06 23.82
N SER A 145 19.73 -2.05 22.52
CA SER A 145 20.76 -2.89 21.92
C SER A 145 22.11 -2.33 22.37
N GLN A 146 23.04 -3.19 22.78
CA GLN A 146 24.39 -2.86 23.27
C GLN A 146 25.31 -2.11 22.26
N SER A 147 24.74 -1.50 21.22
CA SER A 147 25.43 -0.70 20.20
C SER A 147 24.94 0.76 20.20
N ASP A 148 24.92 1.37 21.39
CA ASP A 148 24.59 2.80 21.60
C ASP A 148 25.70 3.74 21.09
N VAL A 149 25.96 3.71 19.78
CA VAL A 149 26.90 4.64 19.11
C VAL A 149 26.22 5.47 18.00
N SER A 150 24.89 5.44 17.88
CA SER A 150 24.18 6.12 16.77
C SER A 150 23.17 7.19 17.22
N PHE A 151 23.67 8.21 17.91
CA PHE A 151 22.88 9.37 18.35
C PHE A 151 22.41 10.32 17.22
N PRO A 152 23.15 10.57 16.11
CA PRO A 152 22.68 11.45 15.03
C PRO A 152 21.52 10.86 14.20
N VAL A 153 21.49 9.53 14.08
CA VAL A 153 20.57 8.77 13.23
C VAL A 153 19.13 8.82 13.74
N ARG A 154 18.94 8.75 15.05
CA ARG A 154 17.60 8.90 15.67
C ARG A 154 17.11 10.34 15.54
N ALA A 155 18.01 11.32 15.49
CA ALA A 155 17.65 12.73 15.44
C ALA A 155 17.08 13.17 14.09
N SER A 156 17.61 12.70 12.95
CA SER A 156 17.04 13.05 11.63
C SER A 156 15.67 12.41 11.40
N ILE A 157 15.49 11.15 11.80
CA ILE A 157 14.19 10.46 11.76
C ILE A 157 13.20 11.14 12.72
N ALA A 158 13.62 11.49 13.94
CA ALA A 158 12.77 12.20 14.90
C ALA A 158 12.33 13.57 14.36
N LYS A 159 13.24 14.37 13.79
CA LYS A 159 12.90 15.66 13.17
C LYS A 159 11.93 15.51 12.00
N LEU A 160 12.10 14.47 11.18
CA LEU A 160 11.16 14.15 10.10
C LEU A 160 9.78 13.81 10.66
N ALA A 161 9.71 12.99 11.71
CA ALA A 161 8.47 12.61 12.37
C ALA A 161 7.78 13.81 13.03
N GLU A 162 8.51 14.66 13.75
CA GLU A 162 8.01 15.90 14.34
C GLU A 162 7.40 16.81 13.27
N ARG A 163 8.11 17.01 12.15
CA ARG A 163 7.61 17.80 11.03
C ARG A 163 6.38 17.17 10.37
N ALA A 164 6.34 15.85 10.26
CA ALA A 164 5.20 15.13 9.69
C ALA A 164 3.94 15.24 10.58
N VAL A 165 4.10 15.26 11.91
CA VAL A 165 2.98 15.42 12.85
C VAL A 165 2.31 16.79 12.71
N LEU A 166 3.06 17.85 12.43
CA LEU A 166 2.51 19.20 12.23
C LEU A 166 1.59 19.31 11.00
N GLU A 167 1.73 18.43 10.01
CA GLU A 167 0.90 18.38 8.81
C GLU A 167 -0.38 17.54 8.98
N LEU A 168 -0.54 16.87 10.12
CA LEU A 168 -1.66 15.98 10.37
C LEU A 168 -2.87 16.76 10.91
N THR A 169 -4.02 16.58 10.25
CA THR A 169 -5.30 16.91 10.87
C THR A 169 -5.63 15.91 11.97
N GLN A 170 -6.52 16.26 12.92
CA GLN A 170 -6.94 15.32 13.98
C GLN A 170 -7.41 13.97 13.45
N GLY A 171 -8.18 13.98 12.35
CA GLY A 171 -8.62 12.73 11.70
C GLY A 171 -7.48 11.95 11.02
N ASP A 172 -6.45 12.63 10.50
CA ASP A 172 -5.27 11.97 9.93
C ASP A 172 -4.42 11.31 11.04
N THR A 173 -4.33 11.95 12.20
CA THR A 173 -3.66 11.39 13.39
C THR A 173 -4.33 10.10 13.86
N VAL A 174 -5.66 10.09 14.00
CA VAL A 174 -6.42 8.88 14.37
C VAL A 174 -6.21 7.78 13.32
N MET A 175 -6.29 8.11 12.03
CA MET A 175 -6.01 7.16 10.95
C MET A 175 -4.61 6.55 11.07
N MET A 176 -3.58 7.36 11.33
CA MET A 176 -2.20 6.89 11.49
C MET A 176 -2.01 6.00 12.71
N ILE A 177 -2.64 6.32 13.84
CA ILE A 177 -2.59 5.49 15.05
C ILE A 177 -3.22 4.13 14.77
N CYS A 178 -4.41 4.09 14.16
CA CYS A 178 -5.08 2.85 13.87
C CYS A 178 -4.31 2.00 12.85
N LEU A 179 -3.69 2.62 11.84
CA LEU A 179 -2.78 1.93 10.91
C LEU A 179 -1.54 1.36 11.61
N GLY A 180 -0.95 2.11 12.55
CA GLY A 180 0.16 1.64 13.39
C GLY A 180 -0.23 0.44 14.27
N ARG A 181 -1.51 0.31 14.60
CA ARG A 181 -2.12 -0.84 15.30
C ARG A 181 -2.58 -1.95 14.36
N HIS A 182 -2.20 -1.89 13.08
CA HIS A 182 -2.58 -2.88 12.06
C HIS A 182 -4.09 -3.04 11.89
N MET A 183 -4.87 -1.99 12.20
CA MET A 183 -6.32 -2.00 12.03
C MET A 183 -6.68 -1.95 10.53
N PRO A 184 -7.64 -2.77 10.07
CA PRO A 184 -8.15 -2.68 8.69
C PRO A 184 -8.70 -1.28 8.39
N LEU A 185 -8.39 -0.74 7.21
CA LEU A 185 -8.80 0.61 6.83
C LEU A 185 -10.33 0.83 6.83
N ARG A 186 -11.12 -0.24 6.74
CA ARG A 186 -12.58 -0.18 6.88
C ARG A 186 -13.02 0.09 8.32
N GLU A 187 -12.48 -0.64 9.29
CA GLU A 187 -12.71 -0.36 10.71
C GLU A 187 -12.27 1.08 11.06
N ILE A 188 -11.17 1.56 10.45
CA ILE A 188 -10.73 2.95 10.59
C ILE A 188 -11.76 3.92 10.00
N ALA A 189 -12.32 3.62 8.82
CA ALA A 189 -13.34 4.44 8.18
C ALA A 189 -14.60 4.55 9.04
N GLU A 190 -15.06 3.42 9.59
CA GLU A 190 -16.19 3.34 10.52
C GLU A 190 -15.93 4.17 11.79
N GLN A 191 -14.76 4.03 12.42
CA GLN A 191 -14.38 4.83 13.59
C GLN A 191 -14.32 6.33 13.30
N LEU A 192 -13.91 6.71 12.10
CA LEU A 192 -13.85 8.09 11.66
C LEU A 192 -15.21 8.63 11.18
N GLY A 193 -16.24 7.79 11.11
CA GLY A 193 -17.57 8.16 10.59
C GLY A 193 -17.55 8.55 9.11
N ILE A 194 -16.60 8.03 8.33
CA ILE A 194 -16.45 8.30 6.89
C ILE A 194 -16.67 7.04 6.07
N SER A 195 -17.04 7.22 4.80
CA SER A 195 -17.15 6.08 3.89
C SER A 195 -15.77 5.46 3.61
N TYR A 196 -15.76 4.14 3.38
CA TYR A 196 -14.54 3.41 3.07
C TYR A 196 -13.76 4.00 1.87
N PRO A 197 -14.39 4.37 0.74
CA PRO A 197 -13.69 5.05 -0.36
C PRO A 197 -13.07 6.38 0.06
N THR A 198 -13.72 7.15 0.94
CA THR A 198 -13.18 8.41 1.47
C THR A 198 -11.94 8.16 2.30
N ALA A 199 -11.95 7.15 3.18
CA ALA A 199 -10.80 6.76 3.97
C ALA A 199 -9.61 6.34 3.09
N ARG A 200 -9.87 5.64 1.97
CA ARG A 200 -8.84 5.26 0.99
C ARG A 200 -8.21 6.46 0.31
N VAL A 201 -9.02 7.36 -0.24
CA VAL A 201 -8.53 8.60 -0.87
C VAL A 201 -7.74 9.44 0.14
N ARG A 202 -8.22 9.51 1.38
CA ARG A 202 -7.55 10.22 2.46
C ARG A 202 -6.21 9.61 2.81
N LEU A 203 -6.12 8.28 2.98
CA LEU A 203 -4.87 7.58 3.23
C LEU A 203 -3.89 7.75 2.06
N HIS A 204 -4.38 7.66 0.83
CA HIS A 204 -3.57 7.88 -0.37
C HIS A 204 -2.98 9.30 -0.39
N ARG A 205 -3.82 10.33 -0.22
CA ARG A 205 -3.37 11.73 -0.13
C ARG A 205 -2.38 11.94 1.02
N LEU A 206 -2.60 11.28 2.15
CA LEU A 206 -1.69 11.36 3.29
C LEU A 206 -0.32 10.76 2.97
N ARG A 207 -0.27 9.59 2.31
CA ARG A 207 0.97 8.96 1.83
C ARG A 207 1.72 9.87 0.87
N GLU A 208 1.02 10.46 -0.10
CA GLU A 208 1.64 11.36 -1.07
C GLU A 208 2.19 12.64 -0.42
N ARG A 209 1.46 13.23 0.53
CA ARG A 209 1.95 14.37 1.32
C ARG A 209 3.22 14.00 2.10
N PHE A 210 3.24 12.85 2.77
CA PHE A 210 4.42 12.40 3.51
C PHE A 210 5.60 12.06 2.61
N ARG A 211 5.35 11.50 1.44
CA ARG A 211 6.38 11.28 0.42
C ARG A 211 7.01 12.61 0.00
N LYS A 212 6.18 13.61 -0.31
CA LYS A 212 6.64 14.96 -0.66
C LYS A 212 7.45 15.60 0.48
N LEU A 213 6.93 15.56 1.70
CA LEU A 213 7.59 16.12 2.88
C LEU A 213 8.94 15.44 3.15
N THR A 214 9.02 14.13 2.96
CA THR A 214 10.27 13.37 3.09
C THR A 214 11.27 13.79 2.02
N LEU A 215 10.85 13.92 0.75
CA LEU A 215 11.73 14.38 -0.32
C LEU A 215 12.23 15.81 -0.08
N GLU A 216 11.38 16.70 0.39
CA GLU A 216 11.76 18.07 0.76
C GLU A 216 12.74 18.09 1.93
N HIS A 217 12.48 17.27 2.97
CA HIS A 217 13.38 17.17 4.11
C HIS A 217 14.75 16.62 3.69
N MET A 218 14.79 15.57 2.88
CA MET A 218 16.04 14.99 2.37
C MET A 218 16.89 15.97 1.56
N ARG A 219 16.28 16.95 0.87
CA ARG A 219 17.03 18.01 0.17
C ARG A 219 17.72 18.99 1.12
N SER A 220 17.21 19.14 2.34
CA SER A 220 17.78 20.03 3.36
C SER A 220 18.85 19.39 4.24
N LEU A 221 19.03 18.07 4.15
CA LEU A 221 19.94 17.30 4.98
C LEU A 221 21.34 17.19 4.38
N LYS A 222 22.33 16.98 5.25
CA LYS A 222 23.70 16.64 4.83
C LYS A 222 23.76 15.23 4.25
N THR A 223 24.80 14.92 3.46
CA THR A 223 24.96 13.63 2.78
C THR A 223 24.82 12.43 3.74
N ASP A 224 25.47 12.49 4.91
CA ASP A 224 25.44 11.40 5.89
C ASP A 224 24.03 11.16 6.47
N GLU A 225 23.29 12.24 6.76
CA GLU A 225 21.91 12.16 7.28
C GLU A 225 20.94 11.65 6.21
N ARG A 226 21.18 12.02 4.94
CA ARG A 226 20.39 11.59 3.79
C ARG A 226 20.57 10.10 3.52
N GLU A 227 21.79 9.60 3.49
CA GLU A 227 22.08 8.16 3.29
C GLU A 227 21.41 7.29 4.35
N GLU A 228 21.33 7.78 5.59
CA GLU A 228 20.66 7.06 6.67
C GLU A 228 19.14 7.04 6.51
N LEU A 229 18.51 8.15 6.11
CA LEU A 229 17.10 8.13 5.75
C LEU A 229 16.85 7.17 4.59
N GLU A 230 17.70 7.17 3.56
CA GLU A 230 17.61 6.21 2.45
C GLU A 230 17.72 4.76 2.94
N ARG A 231 18.61 4.46 3.89
CA ARG A 231 18.70 3.15 4.55
C ARG A 231 17.43 2.82 5.34
N PHE A 232 16.87 3.78 6.08
CA PHE A 232 15.62 3.61 6.82
C PHE A 232 14.47 3.25 5.88
N PHE A 233 14.25 4.02 4.80
CA PHE A 233 13.20 3.75 3.83
C PHE A 233 13.43 2.44 3.08
N ARG A 234 14.67 2.10 2.72
CA ARG A 234 15.00 0.81 2.11
C ARG A 234 14.68 -0.37 3.04
N ARG A 235 14.99 -0.27 4.33
CA ARG A 235 14.61 -1.29 5.33
C ARG A 235 13.09 -1.44 5.47
N ALA A 236 12.34 -0.37 5.20
CA ALA A 236 10.88 -0.39 5.19
C ALA A 236 10.27 -0.78 3.83
N ASP A 237 11.08 -1.22 2.85
CA ASP A 237 10.67 -1.48 1.46
C ASP A 237 10.00 -0.28 0.76
N VAL A 238 10.29 0.95 1.20
CA VAL A 238 9.79 2.19 0.60
C VAL A 238 10.82 2.72 -0.38
N SER A 239 10.47 2.72 -1.67
CA SER A 239 11.28 3.36 -2.71
C SER A 239 10.86 4.83 -2.86
N LEU A 240 11.71 5.75 -2.42
CA LEU A 240 11.47 7.20 -2.53
C LEU A 240 11.82 7.79 -3.88
N THR A 241 12.62 7.09 -4.69
CA THR A 241 12.95 7.51 -6.04
C THR A 241 11.68 7.60 -6.87
N GLN A 242 11.28 8.82 -7.22
CA GLN A 242 10.48 9.01 -8.43
C GLN A 242 11.28 8.38 -9.56
N LYS A 243 10.79 7.27 -10.13
CA LYS A 243 11.07 7.03 -11.55
C LYS A 243 10.35 8.14 -12.29
N SER A 244 11.01 9.29 -12.38
CA SER A 244 10.67 10.36 -13.27
C SER A 244 10.45 9.71 -14.63
N ALA A 245 9.25 9.84 -15.18
CA ALA A 245 8.98 9.58 -16.59
C ALA A 245 9.68 10.62 -17.49
N ALA A 246 10.90 11.01 -17.13
CA ALA A 246 11.72 12.07 -17.72
C ALA A 246 12.96 11.49 -18.43
N GLN A 247 12.83 10.29 -19.02
CA GLN A 247 13.84 9.71 -19.91
C GLN A 247 13.25 9.21 -21.24
N ARG A 248 12.11 9.78 -21.68
CA ARG A 248 11.54 9.52 -23.02
C ARG A 248 11.43 10.73 -23.94
N GLN A 249 11.94 11.91 -23.56
CA GLN A 249 11.96 13.09 -24.44
C GLN A 249 13.34 13.49 -24.97
N GLU A 250 14.44 12.83 -24.60
CA GLU A 250 15.79 13.20 -25.05
C GLU A 250 16.39 12.26 -26.12
N LYS A 251 15.55 11.53 -26.88
CA LYS A 251 16.05 10.66 -27.97
C LYS A 251 15.31 10.79 -29.30
N THR A 252 14.62 11.92 -29.53
CA THR A 252 14.05 12.24 -30.85
C THR A 252 14.61 13.51 -31.49
N ASP A 253 15.51 14.24 -30.84
CA ASP A 253 16.29 15.30 -31.48
C ASP A 253 17.74 14.83 -31.65
N GLY A 254 18.02 14.26 -32.82
CA GLY A 254 19.38 13.92 -33.22
C GLY A 254 19.49 12.60 -33.97
N GLN A 255 19.05 12.59 -35.24
CA GLN A 255 19.94 12.25 -36.35
C GLN A 255 19.27 12.58 -37.69
N ALA A 256 20.13 13.11 -38.56
CA ALA A 256 19.90 13.63 -39.90
C ALA A 256 19.41 12.58 -40.90
#